data_AF-A0A382M3E9-F1
#
_entry.id   AF-A0A382M3E9-F1
#
_cell.length_a   1.000
_cell.length_b   1.000
_cell.length_c   1.000
_cell.angle_alpha   90.00
_cell.angle_beta   90.00
_cell.angle_gamma   90.00
#
_symmetry.space_group_name_H-M   'P 1'
#
loop_
_entity.id
_entity.type
_entity.pdbx_description
1 polymer ?
#
loop_
_entity_poly.entity_id
_entity_poly.type
_entity_poly.pdbx_seq_one_letter_code
_entity_poly.pdbx_strand_id
1 'polypeptide(L)'
;MRYLTLLLTTVSLLVGSVPQNLSYQGFIKASDGSLLPDGAYTVTFRIYEEATGGVDLWSEEHEIYLKSGMISATLGESTPFSFSTKMNYLEIQVNGDVMTPRQKMTSVTYAFHAESAQKIATDSTTYTFPLEDGTSGQSLTTDGSGSLSWTTVDGGSSSATSLSATGDATGSGVLKLYEDT
;
A
#
# COMPACT_ATOMS: atom_id res chain seq x y z
N MET A 1 19.72 57.88 -6.72
CA MET A 1 19.41 56.69 -5.90
C MET A 1 19.30 55.50 -6.85
N ARG A 2 20.33 54.65 -6.95
CA ARG A 2 20.35 53.48 -7.85
C ARG A 2 19.68 52.31 -7.11
N TYR A 3 18.60 51.77 -7.65
CA TYR A 3 17.91 50.61 -7.08
C TYR A 3 18.76 49.35 -7.32
N LEU A 4 19.09 48.64 -6.24
CA LEU A 4 19.78 47.36 -6.26
C LEU A 4 18.71 46.26 -6.27
N THR A 5 18.51 45.62 -7.41
CA THR A 5 17.58 44.50 -7.55
C THR A 5 18.23 43.23 -7.00
N LEU A 6 17.70 42.71 -5.90
CA LEU A 6 18.14 41.46 -5.28
C LEU A 6 17.43 40.28 -5.97
N LEU A 7 18.18 39.49 -6.75
CA LEU A 7 17.70 38.25 -7.35
C LEU A 7 17.90 37.11 -6.33
N LEU A 8 16.82 36.69 -5.68
CA LEU A 8 16.81 35.59 -4.72
C LEU A 8 16.61 34.27 -5.47
N THR A 9 17.71 33.61 -5.87
CA THR A 9 17.66 32.25 -6.41
C THR A 9 17.44 31.26 -5.27
N THR A 10 16.21 30.75 -5.16
CA THR A 10 15.88 29.63 -4.29
C THR A 10 16.51 28.35 -4.84
N VAL A 11 17.44 27.77 -4.08
CA VAL A 11 17.94 26.41 -4.33
C VAL A 11 16.96 25.43 -3.69
N SER A 12 16.17 24.72 -4.49
CA SER A 12 15.35 23.61 -4.00
C SER A 12 16.19 22.34 -3.94
N LEU A 13 16.28 21.74 -2.76
CA LEU A 13 16.87 20.42 -2.57
C LEU A 13 15.85 19.37 -3.07
N LEU A 14 16.18 18.63 -4.13
CA LEU A 14 15.44 17.42 -4.48
C LEU A 14 15.81 16.32 -3.48
N VAL A 15 15.00 16.16 -2.43
CA VAL A 15 14.92 14.86 -1.74
C VAL A 15 14.21 13.91 -2.70
N GLY A 16 14.97 13.01 -3.34
CA GLY A 16 14.41 12.01 -4.23
C GLY A 16 13.62 10.99 -3.43
N SER A 17 12.30 11.17 -3.33
CA SER A 17 11.40 10.07 -3.02
C SER A 17 11.44 9.08 -4.19
N VAL A 18 11.38 7.77 -3.89
CA VAL A 18 11.20 6.76 -4.94
C VAL A 18 9.87 7.07 -5.61
N PRO A 19 9.84 7.36 -6.93
CA PRO A 19 8.59 7.61 -7.64
C PRO A 19 7.67 6.39 -7.49
N GLN A 20 6.43 6.63 -7.09
CA GLN A 20 5.42 5.59 -6.96
C GLN A 20 4.38 5.76 -8.05
N ASN A 21 3.99 4.63 -8.64
CA ASN A 21 3.01 4.60 -9.71
C ASN A 21 1.76 3.87 -9.22
N LEU A 22 0.58 4.35 -9.63
CA LEU A 22 -0.71 3.73 -9.35
C LEU A 22 -1.41 3.41 -10.66
N SER A 23 -1.64 2.13 -10.94
CA SER A 23 -2.48 1.71 -12.06
C SER A 23 -3.95 1.93 -11.73
N TYR A 24 -4.68 2.57 -12.64
CA TYR A 24 -6.12 2.77 -12.57
C TYR A 24 -6.81 2.14 -13.78
N GLN A 25 -7.85 1.35 -13.55
CA GLN A 25 -8.70 0.78 -14.59
C GLN A 25 -10.17 0.84 -14.18
N GLY A 26 -11.05 1.12 -15.13
CA GLY A 26 -12.48 1.18 -14.87
C GLY A 26 -13.31 1.36 -16.13
N PHE A 27 -14.63 1.41 -15.96
CA PHE A 27 -15.57 1.76 -17.02
C PHE A 27 -16.23 3.08 -16.68
N ILE A 28 -16.24 4.00 -17.63
CA ILE A 28 -16.93 5.29 -17.52
C ILE A 28 -18.30 5.16 -18.17
N LYS A 29 -19.33 5.49 -17.38
CA LYS A 29 -20.71 5.51 -17.83
C LYS A 29 -21.22 6.95 -17.89
N ALA A 30 -22.04 7.24 -18.90
CA ALA A 30 -22.83 8.45 -18.96
C ALA A 30 -23.95 8.43 -17.91
N SER A 31 -24.61 9.57 -17.71
CA SER A 31 -25.72 9.74 -16.77
C SER A 31 -26.94 8.85 -17.09
N ASP A 32 -27.10 8.43 -18.34
CA ASP A 32 -28.13 7.48 -18.79
C ASP A 32 -27.76 6.00 -18.53
N GLY A 33 -26.57 5.74 -17.99
CA GLY A 33 -26.05 4.41 -17.69
C GLY A 33 -25.37 3.71 -18.86
N SER A 34 -25.36 4.31 -20.06
CA SER A 34 -24.59 3.82 -21.21
C SER A 34 -23.09 4.01 -21.00
N LEU A 35 -22.27 3.20 -21.67
CA LEU A 35 -20.82 3.40 -21.67
C LEU A 35 -20.48 4.62 -22.53
N LEU A 36 -19.46 5.38 -22.12
CA LEU A 36 -18.95 6.46 -22.95
C LEU A 36 -18.48 5.91 -24.31
N PRO A 37 -18.78 6.61 -25.43
CA PRO A 37 -18.33 6.21 -26.75
C PRO A 37 -16.80 6.13 -26.87
N ASP A 38 -16.34 5.40 -27.88
CA ASP A 38 -14.92 5.36 -28.22
C ASP A 38 -14.44 6.74 -28.67
N GLY A 39 -13.32 7.20 -28.11
CA GLY A 39 -12.81 8.54 -28.38
C GLY A 39 -11.69 8.95 -27.45
N ALA A 40 -11.02 10.06 -27.78
CA ALA A 40 -10.04 10.68 -26.90
C ALA A 40 -10.74 11.59 -25.90
N TYR A 41 -10.39 11.44 -24.63
CA TYR A 41 -10.91 12.23 -23.52
C TYR A 41 -9.75 12.78 -22.70
N THR A 42 -9.90 14.03 -22.26
CA THR A 42 -9.02 14.60 -21.23
C THR A 42 -9.54 14.14 -19.88
N VAL A 43 -8.73 13.36 -19.17
CA VAL A 43 -9.05 12.83 -17.85
C VAL A 43 -8.09 13.40 -16.82
N THR A 44 -8.64 14.08 -15.83
CA THR A 44 -7.87 14.57 -14.68
C THR A 44 -8.15 13.68 -13.47
N PHE A 45 -7.09 13.15 -12.87
CA PHE A 45 -7.14 12.41 -11.62
C PHE A 45 -6.70 13.31 -10.48
N ARG A 46 -7.43 13.28 -9.37
CA ARG A 46 -7.06 14.01 -8.15
C ARG A 46 -7.19 13.13 -6.93
N ILE A 47 -6.25 13.26 -5.99
CA ILE A 47 -6.26 12.52 -4.73
C ILE A 47 -6.62 13.46 -3.59
N TYR A 48 -7.54 13.03 -2.73
CA TYR A 48 -8.06 13.79 -1.59
C TYR A 48 -8.00 13.00 -0.29
N GLU A 49 -7.96 13.72 0.83
CA GLU A 49 -8.16 13.17 2.16
C GLU A 49 -9.64 12.99 2.47
N GLU A 50 -10.49 13.90 2.00
CA GLU A 50 -11.92 13.94 2.26
C GLU A 50 -12.77 13.40 1.10
N ALA A 51 -13.91 12.78 1.45
CA ALA A 51 -14.85 12.24 0.47
C ALA A 51 -15.55 13.32 -0.38
N THR A 52 -15.64 14.54 0.15
CA THR A 52 -16.27 15.71 -0.48
C THR A 52 -15.54 16.98 -0.04
N GLY A 53 -15.38 17.96 -0.93
CA GLY A 53 -14.63 19.19 -0.61
C GLY A 53 -13.13 18.93 -0.46
N GLY A 54 -12.47 19.68 0.43
CA GLY A 54 -11.04 19.54 0.68
C GLY A 54 -10.15 20.15 -0.41
N VAL A 55 -8.84 20.10 -0.17
CA VAL A 55 -7.80 20.48 -1.13
C VAL A 55 -7.20 19.20 -1.70
N ASP A 56 -6.92 19.18 -3.00
CA ASP A 56 -6.24 18.04 -3.60
C ASP A 56 -4.82 17.92 -3.06
N LEU A 57 -4.47 16.71 -2.66
CA LEU A 57 -3.11 16.35 -2.25
C LEU A 57 -2.21 16.13 -3.47
N TRP A 58 -2.82 15.80 -4.61
CA TRP A 58 -2.15 15.51 -5.86
C TRP A 58 -3.14 15.60 -7.02
N SER A 59 -2.65 15.99 -8.20
CA SER A 59 -3.40 16.07 -9.44
C SER A 59 -2.52 15.70 -10.64
N GLU A 60 -3.07 14.96 -11.59
CA GLU A 60 -2.43 14.64 -12.88
C GLU A 60 -3.48 14.56 -13.99
N GLU A 61 -3.11 15.03 -15.17
CA GLU A 61 -3.96 15.06 -16.35
C GLU A 61 -3.41 14.14 -17.43
N HIS A 62 -4.31 13.40 -18.09
CA HIS A 62 -3.99 12.49 -19.19
C HIS A 62 -4.95 12.70 -20.35
N GLU A 63 -4.44 12.53 -21.56
CA GLU A 63 -5.27 12.27 -22.73
C GLU A 63 -5.39 10.75 -22.92
N ILE A 64 -6.60 10.21 -22.78
CA ILE A 64 -6.85 8.76 -22.82
C ILE A 64 -7.86 8.46 -23.92
N TYR A 65 -7.53 7.50 -24.78
CA TYR A 65 -8.48 6.94 -25.72
C TYR A 65 -9.31 5.86 -25.04
N LEU A 66 -10.60 6.13 -24.84
CA LEU A 66 -11.55 5.15 -24.32
C LEU A 66 -11.95 4.18 -25.44
N LYS A 67 -12.02 2.90 -25.09
CA LYS A 67 -12.56 1.85 -25.95
C LYS A 67 -13.63 1.08 -25.19
N SER A 68 -14.86 1.12 -25.68
CA SER A 68 -16.06 0.58 -25.02
C SER A 68 -16.18 1.09 -23.58
N GLY A 69 -15.99 2.40 -23.39
CA GLY A 69 -16.03 3.07 -22.09
C GLY A 69 -14.94 2.67 -21.10
N MET A 70 -13.98 1.80 -21.47
CA MET A 70 -12.89 1.41 -20.60
C MET A 70 -11.80 2.50 -20.55
N ILE A 71 -11.41 2.86 -19.34
CA ILE A 71 -10.27 3.73 -19.05
C ILE A 71 -9.15 2.90 -18.43
N SER A 72 -7.91 3.20 -18.82
CA SER A 72 -6.70 2.64 -18.23
C SER A 72 -5.62 3.73 -18.16
N ALA A 73 -5.02 3.93 -17.00
CA ALA A 73 -3.96 4.92 -16.78
C ALA A 73 -2.94 4.41 -15.76
N THR A 74 -1.70 4.88 -15.89
CA THR A 74 -0.67 4.77 -14.87
C THR A 74 -0.43 6.17 -14.30
N LEU A 75 -0.82 6.36 -13.04
CA LEU A 75 -0.74 7.62 -12.33
C LEU A 75 0.62 7.77 -11.67
N GLY A 76 1.18 8.99 -11.67
CA GLY A 76 2.45 9.30 -10.99
C GLY A 76 3.69 9.27 -11.88
N GLU A 77 3.51 9.04 -13.20
CA GLU A 77 4.61 9.11 -14.17
C GLU A 77 4.96 10.55 -14.53
N SER A 78 3.95 11.38 -14.78
CA SER A 78 4.14 12.77 -15.21
C SER A 78 4.33 13.69 -14.01
N THR A 79 3.58 13.43 -12.94
CA THR A 79 3.59 14.14 -11.67
C THR A 79 3.84 13.12 -10.56
N PRO A 80 5.12 12.84 -10.22
CA PRO A 80 5.44 11.88 -9.17
C PRO A 80 4.77 12.22 -7.84
N PHE A 81 4.30 11.20 -7.13
CA PHE A 81 3.79 11.34 -5.77
C PHE A 81 4.36 10.25 -4.86
N SER A 82 4.18 10.45 -3.56
CA SER A 82 4.48 9.46 -2.55
C SER A 82 3.21 9.18 -1.76
N PHE A 83 2.87 7.90 -1.59
CA PHE A 83 1.71 7.47 -0.83
C PHE A 83 1.80 7.99 0.60
N SER A 84 0.65 8.46 1.08
CA SER A 84 0.47 8.97 2.43
C SER A 84 -0.84 8.42 3.01
N THR A 85 -0.92 8.31 4.33
CA THR A 85 -2.15 7.90 5.04
C THR A 85 -3.32 8.86 4.85
N LYS A 86 -3.08 10.02 4.23
CA LYS A 86 -4.09 11.00 3.84
C LYS A 86 -4.67 10.77 2.45
N MET A 87 -4.09 9.90 1.62
CA MET A 87 -4.56 9.65 0.26
C MET A 87 -5.72 8.65 0.27
N ASN A 88 -6.93 9.13 0.58
CA ASN A 88 -8.08 8.28 0.88
C ASN A 88 -9.10 8.18 -0.27
N TYR A 89 -9.17 9.18 -1.13
CA TYR A 89 -10.19 9.27 -2.18
C TYR A 89 -9.59 9.69 -3.51
N LEU A 90 -9.99 9.01 -4.57
CA LEU A 90 -9.68 9.34 -5.96
C LEU A 90 -10.90 10.01 -6.59
N GLU A 91 -10.69 11.22 -7.10
CA GLU A 91 -11.62 11.93 -7.96
C GLU A 91 -11.18 11.79 -9.41
N ILE A 92 -12.16 11.65 -10.30
CA ILE A 92 -11.94 11.54 -11.73
C ILE A 92 -12.80 12.60 -12.39
N GLN A 93 -12.19 13.40 -13.24
CA GLN A 93 -12.87 14.40 -14.06
C GLN A 93 -12.65 14.06 -15.53
N VAL A 94 -13.71 13.98 -16.32
CA VAL A 94 -13.65 13.64 -17.75
C VAL A 94 -14.19 14.81 -18.56
N ASN A 95 -13.36 15.41 -19.41
CA ASN A 95 -13.69 16.60 -20.22
C ASN A 95 -14.33 17.76 -19.41
N GLY A 96 -13.96 17.90 -18.14
CA GLY A 96 -14.51 18.91 -17.23
C GLY A 96 -15.64 18.43 -16.32
N ASP A 97 -16.28 17.30 -16.63
CA ASP A 97 -17.33 16.73 -15.79
C ASP A 97 -16.73 15.90 -14.65
N VAL A 98 -16.99 16.32 -13.41
CA VAL A 98 -16.49 15.61 -12.23
C VAL A 98 -17.38 14.41 -11.93
N MET A 99 -16.77 13.23 -11.88
CA MET A 99 -17.47 12.00 -11.51
C MET A 99 -17.69 11.96 -10.00
N THR A 100 -18.93 11.71 -9.60
CA THR A 100 -19.32 11.62 -8.19
C THR A 100 -20.07 10.30 -7.92
N PRO A 101 -19.96 9.73 -6.70
CA PRO A 101 -19.08 10.16 -5.61
C PRO A 101 -17.61 9.81 -5.88
N ARG A 102 -16.68 10.45 -5.15
CA ARG A 102 -15.25 10.08 -5.22
C ARG A 102 -15.07 8.61 -4.86
N GLN A 103 -14.16 7.94 -5.56
CA GLN A 103 -13.86 6.54 -5.30
C GLN A 103 -12.97 6.46 -4.06
N LYS A 104 -13.43 5.76 -3.01
CA LYS A 104 -12.58 5.46 -1.88
C LYS A 104 -11.41 4.59 -2.35
N MET A 105 -10.20 5.05 -2.09
CA MET A 105 -8.98 4.27 -2.28
C MET A 105 -8.92 3.24 -1.15
N THR A 106 -9.71 2.18 -1.29
CA THR A 106 -9.56 1.00 -0.44
C THR A 106 -8.32 0.24 -0.87
N SER A 107 -7.71 -0.46 0.09
CA SER A 107 -6.57 -1.38 0.06
C SER A 107 -6.48 -2.44 -1.08
N VAL A 108 -7.07 -2.21 -2.25
CA VAL A 108 -6.81 -2.98 -3.48
C VAL A 108 -5.46 -2.57 -4.12
N THR A 109 -4.84 -1.49 -3.59
CA THR A 109 -3.43 -1.13 -3.81
C THR A 109 -2.58 -1.33 -2.55
N TYR A 110 -2.86 -2.38 -1.78
CA TYR A 110 -2.08 -2.76 -0.58
C TYR A 110 -1.24 -4.02 -0.81
N ALA A 111 -1.02 -4.42 -2.07
CA ALA A 111 0.04 -5.37 -2.42
C ALA A 111 1.44 -4.71 -2.37
N PHE A 112 1.53 -3.37 -2.25
CA PHE A 112 2.81 -2.65 -2.10
C PHE A 112 3.22 -2.39 -0.64
N HIS A 113 2.46 -2.87 0.35
CA HIS A 113 2.94 -3.03 1.74
C HIS A 113 3.15 -4.51 2.09
N ALA A 114 3.90 -5.20 1.23
CA ALA A 114 4.75 -6.29 1.70
C ALA A 114 6.22 -5.82 1.66
N GLU A 115 6.48 -4.55 2.02
CA GLU A 115 7.81 -4.12 2.41
C GLU A 115 8.01 -4.62 3.85
N SER A 116 8.67 -5.77 3.92
CA SER A 116 9.09 -6.55 5.09
C SER A 116 8.00 -6.93 6.11
N ALA A 117 7.82 -8.25 6.29
CA ALA A 117 7.37 -8.82 7.55
C ALA A 117 8.38 -8.44 8.64
N GLN A 118 8.32 -7.22 9.14
CA GLN A 118 9.19 -6.73 10.18
C GLN A 118 8.35 -6.51 11.43
N LYS A 119 8.74 -7.27 12.45
CA LYS A 119 8.58 -6.94 13.87
C LYS A 119 7.35 -7.54 14.56
N ILE A 120 7.42 -8.83 14.85
CA ILE A 120 7.00 -9.26 16.19
C ILE A 120 8.09 -8.77 17.15
N ALA A 121 7.96 -7.52 17.61
CA ALA A 121 8.69 -7.07 18.79
C ALA A 121 7.95 -7.62 20.01
N THR A 122 8.27 -8.84 20.39
CA THR A 122 8.15 -9.23 21.78
C THR A 122 9.50 -8.92 22.40
N ASP A 123 9.58 -7.73 22.98
CA ASP A 123 10.69 -7.20 23.76
C ASP A 123 12.07 -7.14 23.06
N SER A 124 12.41 -5.93 22.56
CA SER A 124 13.77 -5.42 22.31
C SER A 124 14.74 -6.17 21.36
N THR A 125 14.37 -7.29 20.74
CA THR A 125 15.24 -8.01 19.79
C THR A 125 14.63 -8.09 18.38
N THR A 126 15.34 -7.59 17.37
CA THR A 126 14.96 -7.69 15.96
C THR A 126 15.39 -9.04 15.40
N TYR A 127 14.43 -9.91 15.06
CA TYR A 127 14.71 -11.18 14.38
C TYR A 127 14.83 -10.98 12.85
N THR A 128 15.92 -11.45 12.27
CA THR A 128 16.26 -11.37 10.85
C THR A 128 16.15 -12.76 10.23
N PHE A 129 15.34 -12.90 9.18
CA PHE A 129 15.16 -14.16 8.46
C PHE A 129 16.33 -14.45 7.50
N PRO A 130 16.70 -15.72 7.30
CA PRO A 130 17.68 -16.11 6.28
C PRO A 130 17.12 -15.86 4.87
N LEU A 131 17.99 -15.49 3.93
CA LEU A 131 17.65 -15.19 2.54
C LEU A 131 17.36 -16.43 1.67
N GLU A 132 17.69 -17.61 2.21
CA GLU A 132 17.57 -18.90 1.52
C GLU A 132 16.47 -19.75 2.15
N ASP A 133 15.80 -20.55 1.34
CA ASP A 133 14.81 -21.51 1.79
C ASP A 133 15.47 -22.68 2.56
N GLY A 134 14.75 -23.22 3.54
CA GLY A 134 15.16 -24.42 4.26
C GLY A 134 14.96 -25.67 3.40
N THR A 135 15.81 -26.68 3.62
CA THR A 135 15.62 -28.01 3.03
C THR A 135 14.80 -28.92 3.95
N SER A 136 14.21 -29.98 3.39
CA SER A 136 13.43 -30.95 4.17
C SER A 136 14.25 -31.53 5.33
N GLY A 137 13.72 -31.43 6.56
CA GLY A 137 14.42 -31.86 7.78
C GLY A 137 15.14 -30.74 8.53
N GLN A 138 15.07 -29.50 8.04
CA GLN A 138 15.55 -28.33 8.75
C GLN A 138 14.42 -27.59 9.47
N SER A 139 14.74 -27.01 10.62
CA SER A 139 13.87 -26.06 11.33
C SER A 139 14.57 -24.72 11.41
N LEU A 140 13.77 -23.66 11.45
CA LEU A 140 14.26 -22.32 11.69
C LEU A 140 14.62 -22.17 13.16
N THR A 141 15.90 -21.96 13.45
CA THR A 141 16.44 -21.80 14.80
C THR A 141 16.82 -20.34 15.05
N THR A 142 16.58 -19.85 16.25
CA THR A 142 17.01 -18.52 16.70
C THR A 142 18.27 -18.61 17.55
N ASP A 143 19.18 -17.66 17.41
CA ASP A 143 20.34 -17.49 18.29
C ASP A 143 20.00 -16.78 19.62
N GLY A 144 18.74 -16.34 19.80
CA GLY A 144 18.30 -15.55 20.96
C GLY A 144 18.76 -14.09 20.95
N SER A 145 19.54 -13.68 19.94
CA SER A 145 20.05 -12.32 19.74
C SER A 145 19.57 -11.66 18.45
N GLY A 146 18.71 -12.31 17.68
CA GLY A 146 18.03 -11.73 16.52
C GLY A 146 18.39 -12.35 15.18
N SER A 147 19.21 -13.40 15.13
CA SER A 147 19.49 -14.12 13.89
C SER A 147 18.67 -15.40 13.83
N LEU A 148 17.95 -15.60 12.71
CA LEU A 148 17.30 -16.87 12.40
C LEU A 148 18.11 -17.60 11.33
N SER A 149 18.30 -18.91 11.49
CA SER A 149 19.01 -19.77 10.53
C SER A 149 18.34 -21.13 10.38
N TRP A 150 18.46 -21.74 9.20
CA TRP A 150 18.04 -23.12 8.99
C TRP A 150 19.08 -24.08 9.55
N THR A 151 18.67 -24.90 10.51
CA THR A 151 19.52 -25.92 11.12
C THR A 151 18.90 -27.29 10.89
N THR A 152 19.72 -28.28 10.51
CA THR A 152 19.29 -29.68 10.47
C THR A 152 18.97 -30.12 11.89
N VAL A 153 17.72 -30.46 12.14
CA VAL A 153 17.32 -30.99 13.44
C VAL A 153 17.54 -32.49 13.38
N ASP A 154 18.71 -32.93 13.82
CA ASP A 154 18.92 -34.35 14.11
C ASP A 154 17.88 -34.75 15.16
N GLY A 155 17.03 -35.73 14.83
CA GLY A 155 15.88 -36.16 15.62
C GLY A 155 16.24 -36.78 16.98
N GLY A 156 16.81 -35.98 17.87
CA GLY A 156 17.02 -36.29 19.28
C GLY A 156 15.85 -35.74 20.08
N SER A 157 15.06 -36.65 20.68
CA SER A 157 13.96 -36.34 21.57
C SER A 157 14.33 -35.26 22.61
N SER A 158 13.75 -34.08 22.44
CA SER A 158 13.48 -33.13 23.52
C SER A 158 12.00 -32.80 23.40
N SER A 159 11.24 -33.18 24.44
CA SER A 159 9.78 -33.17 24.48
C SER A 159 9.17 -31.96 23.80
N ALA A 160 8.64 -32.16 22.59
CA ALA A 160 7.70 -31.22 22.01
C ALA A 160 6.42 -31.31 22.86
N THR A 161 6.25 -30.39 23.80
CA THR A 161 4.92 -30.14 24.36
C THR A 161 4.08 -29.54 23.25
N SER A 162 3.36 -30.40 22.53
CA SER A 162 2.39 -29.95 21.54
C SER A 162 1.32 -29.14 22.26
N LEU A 163 1.36 -27.81 22.11
CA LEU A 163 0.29 -26.94 22.57
C LEU A 163 -0.83 -26.98 21.52
N SER A 164 -1.76 -27.93 21.66
CA SER A 164 -2.98 -27.96 20.84
C SER A 164 -4.11 -27.23 21.55
N ALA A 165 -4.53 -26.07 21.04
CA ALA A 165 -5.80 -25.47 21.42
C ALA A 165 -6.87 -25.96 20.44
N THR A 166 -7.85 -26.73 20.94
CA THR A 166 -9.06 -27.05 20.18
C THR A 166 -10.18 -26.18 20.73
N GLY A 167 -10.61 -25.18 19.96
CA GLY A 167 -11.79 -24.38 20.29
C GLY A 167 -13.01 -24.93 19.56
N ASP A 168 -14.10 -25.21 20.28
CA ASP A 168 -15.42 -25.39 19.67
C ASP A 168 -15.94 -24.01 19.21
N ALA A 169 -16.44 -23.93 17.99
CA ALA A 169 -16.62 -22.69 17.23
C ALA A 169 -17.82 -21.84 17.67
N THR A 170 -18.41 -22.08 18.84
CA THR A 170 -19.70 -21.47 19.23
C THR A 170 -19.62 -20.43 20.35
N GLY A 171 -18.43 -20.00 20.78
CA GLY A 171 -18.33 -18.89 21.74
C GLY A 171 -16.91 -18.40 22.00
N SER A 172 -16.79 -17.16 22.47
CA SER A 172 -15.51 -16.56 22.86
C SER A 172 -14.94 -17.32 24.07
N GLY A 173 -13.98 -18.22 23.83
CA GLY A 173 -13.29 -18.96 24.88
C GLY A 173 -12.18 -18.12 25.51
N VAL A 174 -12.12 -18.08 26.83
CA VAL A 174 -11.03 -17.42 27.57
C VAL A 174 -9.99 -18.47 27.94
N LEU A 175 -8.78 -18.33 27.40
CA LEU A 175 -7.63 -19.14 27.80
C LEU A 175 -7.21 -18.72 29.22
N LYS A 176 -7.41 -19.58 30.22
CA LYS A 176 -6.85 -19.39 31.56
C LYS A 176 -5.71 -20.36 31.76
N LEU A 177 -4.50 -19.84 31.87
CA LEU A 177 -3.34 -20.60 32.31
C LEU A 177 -3.35 -20.59 33.83
N TYR A 178 -3.51 -21.77 34.44
CA TYR A 178 -3.15 -21.98 35.84
C TYR A 178 -1.75 -22.59 35.85
N GLU A 179 -0.83 -21.95 36.56
CA GLU A 179 0.38 -22.66 36.96
C GLU A 179 -0.03 -23.65 38.04
N ASP A 180 0.21 -24.94 37.79
CA ASP A 180 0.13 -25.95 38.85
C ASP A 180 1.34 -25.74 39.77
N THR A 181 1.07 -25.75 41.08
CA THR A 181 1.96 -25.35 42.18
C THR A 181 3.36 -25.97 42.17
#